data_AF-A0A838ELH5-F1
#
_entry.id   AF-A0A838ELH5-F1
#
_cell.length_a   1.000
_cell.length_b   1.000
_cell.length_c   1.000
_cell.angle_alpha   90.00
_cell.angle_beta   90.00
_cell.angle_gamma   90.00
#
_symmetry.space_group_name_H-M   'P 1'
#
loop_
_entity.id
_entity.type
_entity.pdbx_description
1 polymer ?
#
loop_
_entity_poly.entity_id
_entity_poly.type
_entity_poly.pdbx_seq_one_letter_code
_entity_poly.pdbx_strand_id
1 'polypeptide(L)'
;MIDIRTKLAEGGRIVIPVEYRQALGLHIGDEVILHLEDGEVRIFTPQQAIKRAQELVRRYVPEERSLSDELLDERKMESEG
;
A
#
# COMPACT_ATOMS: atom_id res chain seq x y z
N MET A 1 1.14 16.42 11.63
CA MET A 1 2.41 15.87 11.14
C MET A 1 3.29 15.68 12.36
N ILE A 2 3.70 14.44 12.64
CA ILE A 2 4.57 14.15 13.78
C ILE A 2 5.93 13.82 13.19
N ASP A 3 6.95 14.59 13.53
CA ASP A 3 8.32 14.37 13.06
C ASP A 3 9.19 13.90 14.22
N ILE A 4 9.87 12.76 14.05
CA ILE A 4 10.77 12.20 15.05
C ILE A 4 12.14 11.99 14.42
N ARG A 5 13.18 12.55 15.07
CA ARG A 5 14.56 12.30 14.69
C ARG A 5 15.03 10.97 15.28
N THR A 6 15.33 10.01 14.41
CA THR A 6 15.96 8.74 14.79
C THR A 6 17.39 8.66 14.25
N LYS A 7 18.15 7.65 14.69
CA LYS A 7 19.51 7.37 14.19
C LYS A 7 19.48 6.09 13.36
N LEU A 8 20.34 6.04 12.34
CA LEU A 8 20.68 4.80 11.67
C LEU A 8 21.56 3.97 12.62
N ALA A 9 21.04 2.83 13.05
CA ALA A 9 21.78 1.88 13.87
C ALA A 9 22.74 1.03 13.00
N GLU A 10 23.58 0.25 13.66
CA GLU A 10 24.47 -0.70 13.00
C GLU A 10 23.71 -1.62 12.05
N GLY A 11 24.34 -1.95 10.92
CA GLY A 11 23.71 -2.78 9.87
C GLY A 11 22.60 -2.07 9.09
N GLY A 12 22.49 -0.73 9.16
CA GLY A 12 21.58 0.05 8.33
C GLY A 12 20.13 0.02 8.79
N ARG A 13 19.87 -0.24 10.07
CA ARG A 13 18.52 -0.36 10.63
C ARG A 13 18.05 0.95 11.23
N ILE A 14 16.75 1.23 11.10
CA ILE A 14 16.08 2.32 11.82
C ILE A 14 15.02 1.75 12.75
N VAL A 15 14.90 2.31 13.95
CA VAL A 15 13.83 1.95 14.87
C VAL A 15 12.61 2.78 14.52
N ILE A 16 11.47 2.11 14.25
CA ILE A 16 10.18 2.75 14.06
C ILE A 16 9.54 2.96 15.45
N PRO A 17 9.33 4.21 15.90
CA PRO A 17 8.72 4.50 17.20
C PRO A 17 7.33 3.87 17.35
N VAL A 18 6.90 3.66 18.59
CA VAL A 18 5.63 2.97 18.89
C VAL A 18 4.42 3.69 18.29
N GLU A 19 4.44 5.02 18.29
CA GLU A 19 3.38 5.88 17.76
C GLU A 19 3.21 5.66 16.25
N TYR A 20 4.32 5.48 15.54
CA TYR A 20 4.32 5.27 14.09
C TYR A 20 3.88 3.85 13.75
N ARG A 21 4.32 2.85 14.54
CA ARG A 21 3.84 1.47 14.38
C ARG A 21 2.32 1.39 14.56
N GLN A 22 1.78 2.05 15.58
CA GLN A 22 0.33 2.10 15.82
C GLN A 22 -0.41 2.79 14.69
N ALA A 23 0.08 3.95 14.22
CA ALA A 23 -0.53 4.67 13.11
C ALA A 23 -0.52 3.88 11.78
N LEU A 24 0.50 3.05 11.57
CA LEU A 24 0.61 2.16 10.42
C LEU A 24 -0.07 0.80 10.62
N GLY A 25 -0.54 0.49 11.84
CA GLY A 25 -1.13 -0.80 12.18
C GLY A 25 -0.14 -1.97 12.19
N LEU A 26 1.15 -1.70 12.44
CA LEU A 26 2.23 -2.68 12.37
C LEU A 26 2.41 -3.48 13.67
N HIS A 27 2.54 -4.79 13.50
CA HIS A 27 2.86 -5.77 14.54
C HIS A 27 4.21 -6.45 14.25
N ILE A 28 4.73 -7.18 15.23
CA ILE A 28 5.97 -7.94 15.07
C ILE A 28 5.73 -9.06 14.06
N GLY A 29 6.55 -9.10 13.00
CA GLY A 29 6.43 -10.08 11.92
C GLY A 29 5.68 -9.57 10.69
N ASP A 30 5.05 -8.39 10.78
CA ASP A 30 4.38 -7.79 9.61
C ASP A 30 5.41 -7.39 8.55
N GLU A 31 5.04 -7.61 7.29
CA GLU A 31 5.79 -7.13 6.14
C GLU A 31 5.52 -5.64 5.89
N VAL A 32 6.56 -4.93 5.49
CA VAL A 32 6.49 -3.52 5.10
C VAL A 32 7.12 -3.33 3.74
N ILE A 33 6.59 -2.36 2.98
CA ILE A 33 7.15 -1.91 1.72
C ILE A 33 7.93 -0.63 1.99
N LEU A 34 9.18 -0.61 1.52
CA LEU A 34 10.02 0.57 1.44
C LEU A 34 10.01 1.07 0.01
N HIS A 35 9.51 2.29 -0.19
CA HIS A 35 9.50 2.95 -1.49
C HIS A 35 10.40 4.18 -1.45
N LEU A 36 11.37 4.25 -2.36
CA LEU A 36 12.25 5.41 -2.51
C LEU A 36 11.73 6.29 -3.65
N GLU A 37 11.33 7.52 -3.32
CA GLU A 37 10.79 8.49 -4.27
C GLU A 37 11.23 9.90 -3.84
N ASP A 38 11.67 10.73 -4.79
CA ASP A 38 12.08 12.12 -4.56
C ASP A 38 13.13 12.33 -3.44
N GLY A 39 13.98 11.33 -3.20
CA GLY A 39 14.99 11.37 -2.14
C GLY A 39 14.46 11.02 -0.75
N GLU A 40 13.20 10.59 -0.63
CA GLU A 40 12.56 10.17 0.61
C GLU A 40 12.25 8.67 0.61
N VAL A 41 12.38 8.02 1.77
CA VAL A 41 11.94 6.64 1.97
C VAL A 41 10.55 6.67 2.60
N ARG A 42 9.55 6.21 1.85
CA ARG A 42 8.18 6.02 2.33
C ARG A 42 8.00 4.58 2.78
N ILE A 43 7.48 4.41 3.99
CA ILE A 43 7.18 3.09 4.58
C ILE A 43 5.66 2.92 4.65
N PHE A 44 5.15 1.80 4.17
CA PHE A 44 3.73 1.47 4.23
C PHE A 44 3.49 -0.04 4.17
N THR A 45 2.29 -0.49 4.52
CA THR A 45 1.91 -1.90 4.46
C THR A 45 1.47 -2.31 3.04
N PRO A 46 1.51 -3.61 2.70
CA PRO A 46 0.93 -4.10 1.45
C PRO A 46 -0.54 -3.70 1.26
N GLN A 47 -1.36 -3.71 2.32
CA GLN A 47 -2.75 -3.28 2.23
C GLN A 47 -2.87 -1.79 1.87
N GLN A 48 -2.01 -0.93 2.43
CA GLN A 48 -1.95 0.48 2.09
C GLN A 48 -1.52 0.69 0.63
N ALA A 49 -0.59 -0.13 0.11
CA ALA A 49 -0.18 -0.10 -1.29
C ALA A 49 -1.35 -0.41 -2.23
N ILE A 50 -2.09 -1.48 -1.94
CA ILE A 50 -3.29 -1.89 -2.69
C ILE A 50 -4.33 -0.77 -2.67
N LYS A 51 -4.61 -0.22 -1.49
CA LYS A 51 -5.59 0.87 -1.34
C LYS A 51 -5.21 2.09 -2.18
N ARG A 52 -3.95 2.52 -2.14
CA ARG A 52 -3.46 3.63 -2.97
C ARG A 52 -3.58 3.35 -4.47
N ALA A 53 -3.28 2.13 -4.89
CA ALA A 53 -3.44 1.72 -6.29
C ALA A 53 -4.90 1.76 -6.72
N GLN A 54 -5.81 1.24 -5.89
CA GLN A 54 -7.26 1.31 -6.12
C GLN A 54 -7.76 2.76 -6.19
N GLU A 55 -7.32 3.63 -5.27
CA GLU A 55 -7.66 5.06 -5.27
C GLU A 55 -7.13 5.77 -6.52
N LEU A 56 -5.93 5.43 -7.00
CA LEU A 56 -5.38 5.96 -8.24
C LEU A 56 -6.24 5.57 -9.44
N VAL A 57 -6.64 4.31 -9.55
CA VAL A 57 -7.46 3.81 -10.66
C VAL A 57 -8.88 4.38 -10.59
N ARG A 58 -9.49 4.48 -9.41
CA ARG A 58 -10.86 4.98 -9.22
C ARG A 58 -11.07 6.39 -9.76
N ARG A 59 -10.02 7.22 -9.83
CA ARG A 59 -10.07 8.55 -10.47
C ARG A 59 -10.43 8.51 -11.96
N TYR A 60 -10.27 7.37 -12.61
CA TYR A 60 -10.53 7.19 -14.04
C TYR A 60 -11.74 6.29 -14.32
N VAL A 61 -12.43 5.79 -13.29
CA VAL A 61 -13.54 4.83 -13.42
C VAL A 61 -14.81 5.43 -12.82
N PRO A 62 -15.94 5.50 -13.56
CA PRO A 62 -17.23 5.95 -13.03
C PRO A 62 -17.66 5.18 -11.77
N GLU A 63 -18.44 5.81 -10.89
CA GLU A 63 -18.73 5.22 -9.59
C GLU A 63 -19.55 3.93 -9.69
N GLU A 64 -20.45 3.88 -10.66
CA GLU A 64 -21.39 2.79 -10.93
C GLU A 64 -20.76 1.63 -11.70
N ARG A 65 -19.48 1.75 -12.08
CA ARG A 65 -18.78 0.78 -12.93
C ARG A 65 -17.77 -0.03 -12.12
N SER A 66 -17.81 -1.35 -12.26
CA SER A 66 -16.84 -2.29 -11.66
C SER A 66 -16.07 -3.02 -12.76
N LEU A 67 -14.84 -2.59 -13.00
CA LEU A 67 -13.98 -3.20 -14.02
C LEU A 67 -13.70 -4.68 -13.72
N SER A 68 -13.60 -5.06 -12.45
CA SER A 68 -13.37 -6.45 -12.05
C SER A 68 -14.57 -7.33 -12.37
N ASP A 69 -15.79 -6.85 -12.16
CA ASP A 69 -17.00 -7.63 -12.44
C ASP A 69 -17.19 -7.80 -13.95
N GLU A 70 -16.96 -6.74 -14.73
CA GLU A 70 -16.98 -6.82 -16.20
C GLU A 70 -15.98 -7.86 -16.73
N LEU A 71 -14.74 -7.83 -16.24
CA LEU A 71 -13.72 -8.82 -16.62
C LEU A 71 -14.12 -10.25 -16.24
N LEU A 72 -14.76 -10.45 -15.08
CA LEU A 72 -15.24 -11.78 -14.67
C LEU A 72 -16.36 -12.28 -15.58
N ASP A 73 -17.26 -11.42 -16.02
CA ASP A 73 -18.35 -11.78 -16.91
C ASP A 73 -17.85 -12.08 -18.33
N GLU A 74 -16.89 -11.30 -18.84
CA GLU A 74 -16.20 -11.59 -20.10
C GLU A 74 -15.53 -12.98 -20.06
N ARG A 75 -14.83 -13.31 -18.96
CA ARG A 75 -14.18 -14.62 -18.79
C ARG A 75 -15.15 -15.80 -18.76
N LYS A 76 -16.37 -15.62 -18.22
CA LYS A 76 -17.40 -16.65 -18.25
C LYS A 76 -17.90 -16.88 -19.68
N MET A 77 -18.18 -15.80 -20.41
CA MET A 77 -18.62 -15.87 -21.81
C MET A 77 -17.58 -16.52 -22.72
N GLU A 78 -16.29 -16.25 -22.50
CA GLU A 78 -15.19 -16.89 -23.22
C GLU A 78 -15.10 -18.42 -22.99
N SER A 79 -15.51 -18.91 -21.81
CA SER A 79 -15.43 -20.34 -21.46
C SER A 79 -16.67 -21.15 -21.85
N GLU A 80 -17.79 -20.47 -22.15
CA GLU A 80 -19.06 -21.10 -22.53
C GLU A 80 -19.27 -21.18 -24.06
N GLY A 81 -18.38 -20.57 -24.86
CA GLY A 81 -18.36 -20.63 -26.33
C GLY A 81 -17.32 -21.59 -26.89
#